data_AF-A0A6P6Y114-F1
#
_entry.id   AF-A0A6P6Y114-F1
#
_cell.length_a   1.000
_cell.length_b   1.000
_cell.length_c   1.000
_cell.angle_alpha   90.00
_cell.angle_beta   90.00
_cell.angle_gamma   90.00
#
_symmetry.space_group_name_H-M   'P 1'
#
loop_
_entity.id
_entity.type
_entity.pdbx_description
1 polymer ?
#
loop_
_entity_poly.entity_id
_entity_poly.type
_entity_poly.pdbx_seq_one_letter_code
_entity_poly.pdbx_strand_id
1 'polypeptide(L)'
;MVDNDPTDNDLRIDPNVIASLCYDSYNRLGKSGKPNPRKNEYTVIAGLVEYREKTSPKVVCLTTGTKCFPNNVPYRHEDIVDCHAEPLLKRAFKCYLIEMINDWFDTNKNLDQFYDKVLSGRHYCLFVSQFPCGSFSRWKGDYQNNSKNKRIRVNRKPGRGEFCPKAACVHKIAKWRIFGLQGSRLFDIIGKPIIFNHIVIGNCETDNLETLDGFDLVKDYLTTDQKEYSKVANNLIGEFQFSQPYHLHFAQQFRHQEFVKNNTPCGSSIVAWMNCDKNLKTEILANGRRLGATKRKTFPNTLGTSIVSDFYLRQNIEQLIVKLNVKNMYSEKYQKDWNTVQNFFSIFKDWPIIDV
;
A
#
# COMPACT_ATOMS: atom_id res chain seq x y z
N MET A 1 -24.04 -14.71 27.23
CA MET A 1 -23.77 -15.82 26.31
C MET A 1 -23.15 -15.19 25.09
N VAL A 2 -21.89 -15.50 24.83
CA VAL A 2 -21.15 -14.97 23.68
C VAL A 2 -21.57 -15.82 22.50
N ASP A 3 -22.25 -15.20 21.54
CA ASP A 3 -22.60 -15.84 20.27
C ASP A 3 -21.30 -16.20 19.55
N ASN A 4 -20.92 -17.48 19.62
CA ASN A 4 -19.89 -18.05 18.77
C ASN A 4 -20.52 -18.25 17.39
N ASP A 5 -20.33 -17.29 16.50
CA ASP A 5 -20.59 -17.46 15.07
C ASP A 5 -19.63 -18.55 14.53
N PRO A 6 -20.12 -19.66 13.96
CA PRO A 6 -19.29 -20.80 13.54
C PRO A 6 -18.45 -20.54 12.27
N THR A 7 -18.42 -19.31 11.76
CA THR A 7 -17.70 -18.94 10.53
C THR A 7 -16.27 -18.45 10.75
N ASP A 8 -15.82 -18.31 12.01
CA ASP A 8 -14.48 -17.83 12.39
C ASP A 8 -13.41 -18.95 12.35
N ASN A 9 -13.18 -19.51 11.16
CA ASN A 9 -11.95 -20.23 10.84
C ASN A 9 -10.82 -19.25 10.46
N ASP A 10 -10.89 -18.00 10.94
CA ASP A 10 -9.88 -17.00 10.64
C ASP A 10 -8.55 -17.44 11.24
N LEU A 11 -7.51 -17.48 10.41
CA LEU A 11 -6.17 -17.85 10.82
C LEU A 11 -5.69 -16.79 11.80
N ARG A 12 -5.89 -17.04 13.11
CA ARG A 12 -5.64 -16.09 14.19
C ARG A 12 -4.29 -15.39 13.98
N ILE A 13 -4.36 -14.14 13.59
CA ILE A 13 -3.19 -13.29 13.43
C ILE A 13 -2.90 -12.65 14.77
N ASP A 14 -1.74 -12.96 15.36
CA ASP A 14 -1.22 -12.17 16.47
C ASP A 14 -0.58 -10.88 15.90
N PRO A 15 -1.12 -9.68 16.21
CA PRO A 15 -0.59 -8.43 15.68
C PRO A 15 0.85 -8.15 16.10
N ASN A 16 1.28 -8.57 17.29
CA ASN A 16 2.65 -8.36 17.74
C ASN A 16 3.62 -9.28 16.97
N VAL A 17 3.20 -10.50 16.64
CA VAL A 17 3.99 -11.40 15.77
C VAL A 17 4.15 -10.80 14.37
N ILE A 18 3.08 -10.27 13.77
CA ILE A 18 3.17 -9.59 12.47
C ILE A 18 4.13 -8.41 12.50
N ALA A 19 4.02 -7.58 13.54
CA ALA A 19 4.86 -6.41 13.72
C ALA A 19 6.34 -6.81 13.92
N SER A 20 6.61 -7.84 14.73
CA SER A 20 7.96 -8.40 14.93
C SER A 20 8.54 -8.95 13.63
N LEU A 21 7.77 -9.71 12.85
CA LEU A 21 8.23 -10.24 11.55
C LEU A 21 8.65 -9.12 10.60
N CYS A 22 7.88 -8.04 10.55
CA CYS A 22 8.22 -6.85 9.77
C CYS A 22 9.48 -6.17 10.31
N TYR A 23 9.62 -6.04 11.63
CA TYR A 23 10.79 -5.45 12.27
C TYR A 23 12.07 -6.25 12.04
N ASP A 24 12.01 -7.56 12.23
CA ASP A 24 13.14 -8.46 12.06
C ASP A 24 13.59 -8.47 10.59
N SER A 25 12.63 -8.43 9.67
CA SER A 25 12.92 -8.29 8.24
C SER A 25 13.59 -6.96 7.93
N TYR A 26 13.13 -5.87 8.53
CA TYR A 26 13.76 -4.55 8.42
C TYR A 26 15.19 -4.56 8.98
N ASN A 27 15.43 -5.18 10.12
CA ASN A 27 16.75 -5.26 10.75
C ASN A 27 17.76 -6.04 9.91
N ARG A 28 17.31 -7.10 9.23
CA ARG A 28 18.13 -7.85 8.27
C ARG A 28 18.53 -7.05 7.02
N LEU A 29 17.81 -5.98 6.68
CA LEU A 29 18.22 -5.09 5.58
C LEU A 29 19.48 -4.30 5.94
N GLY A 30 20.24 -3.92 4.92
CA GLY A 30 21.42 -3.07 5.06
C GLY A 30 21.13 -1.72 5.75
N LYS A 31 22.19 -1.05 6.23
CA LYS A 31 22.08 0.24 6.94
C LYS A 31 21.60 1.39 6.04
N SER A 32 21.82 1.29 4.72
CA SER A 32 21.47 2.33 3.75
C SER A 32 19.97 2.60 3.75
N GLY A 33 19.59 3.88 3.78
CA GLY A 33 18.19 4.31 3.75
C GLY A 33 17.44 4.19 5.08
N LYS A 34 18.04 3.63 6.13
CA LYS A 34 17.49 3.65 7.49
C LYS A 34 17.67 5.04 8.13
N PRO A 35 16.79 5.45 9.07
CA PRO A 35 16.94 6.72 9.77
C PRO A 35 18.30 6.84 10.46
N ASN A 36 18.92 8.01 10.36
CA ASN A 36 20.16 8.30 11.06
C ASN A 36 19.89 8.67 12.54
N PRO A 37 20.32 7.87 13.53
CA PRO A 37 20.08 8.16 14.94
C PRO A 37 20.76 9.44 15.41
N ARG A 38 21.93 9.80 14.83
CA ARG A 38 22.66 11.04 15.18
C ARG A 38 21.92 12.30 14.77
N LYS A 39 21.06 12.20 13.75
CA LYS A 39 20.19 13.29 13.29
C LYS A 39 18.80 13.21 13.91
N ASN A 40 18.59 12.26 14.83
CA ASN A 40 17.28 11.92 15.37
C ASN A 40 16.25 11.74 14.25
N GLU A 41 16.60 11.04 13.18
CA GLU A 41 15.65 10.82 12.08
C GLU A 41 14.62 9.77 12.46
N TYR A 42 13.39 9.93 11.96
CA TYR A 42 12.36 8.88 12.01
C TYR A 42 11.85 8.51 10.61
N THR A 43 11.23 7.34 10.51
CA THR A 43 10.47 6.93 9.33
C THR A 43 9.18 6.21 9.74
N VAL A 44 8.41 5.78 8.76
CA VAL A 44 7.32 4.83 8.93
C VAL A 44 7.72 3.57 8.18
N ILE A 45 7.42 2.40 8.74
CA ILE A 45 7.55 1.12 8.04
C ILE A 45 6.16 0.59 7.68
N ALA A 46 6.03 0.05 6.48
CA ALA A 46 4.88 -0.72 6.07
C ALA A 46 5.35 -2.10 5.57
N GLY A 47 4.62 -3.14 5.92
CA GLY A 47 4.93 -4.52 5.56
C GLY A 47 3.70 -5.23 5.03
N LEU A 48 3.90 -6.13 4.07
CA LEU A 48 2.86 -7.04 3.60
C LEU A 48 3.29 -8.46 3.98
N VAL A 49 2.52 -9.07 4.88
CA VAL A 49 2.78 -10.42 5.39
C VAL A 49 1.83 -11.40 4.72
N GLU A 50 2.38 -12.38 4.01
CA GLU A 50 1.64 -13.51 3.47
C GLU A 50 1.49 -14.59 4.53
N TYR A 51 0.29 -15.14 4.67
CA TYR A 51 0.00 -16.29 5.51
C TYR A 51 -0.93 -17.28 4.80
N ARG A 52 -0.93 -18.54 5.27
CA ARG A 52 -1.76 -19.65 4.76
C ARG A 52 -2.06 -20.61 5.91
N GLU A 53 -3.08 -21.45 5.76
CA GLU A 53 -3.58 -22.34 6.83
C GLU A 53 -2.52 -23.22 7.51
N LYS A 54 -1.46 -23.60 6.78
CA LYS A 54 -0.46 -24.58 7.24
C LYS A 54 0.98 -24.08 7.14
N THR A 55 1.18 -22.77 6.96
CA THR A 55 2.52 -22.21 6.78
C THR A 55 2.74 -21.02 7.70
N SER A 56 3.96 -20.91 8.24
CA SER A 56 4.36 -19.74 9.01
C SER A 56 4.20 -18.46 8.17
N PRO A 57 3.66 -17.37 8.74
CA PRO A 57 3.57 -16.08 8.07
C PRO A 57 4.96 -15.59 7.64
N LYS A 58 5.04 -14.92 6.49
CA LYS A 58 6.29 -14.38 5.94
C LYS A 58 6.09 -13.00 5.35
N VAL A 59 7.08 -12.12 5.52
CA VAL A 59 7.09 -10.79 4.91
C VAL A 59 7.41 -10.92 3.42
N VAL A 60 6.47 -10.56 2.53
CA VAL A 60 6.68 -10.59 1.07
C VAL A 60 7.06 -9.21 0.50
N CYS A 61 6.65 -8.14 1.16
CA CYS A 61 7.05 -6.78 0.81
C CYS A 61 7.30 -5.97 2.09
N LEU A 62 8.27 -5.08 2.05
CA LEU A 62 8.64 -4.22 3.17
C LEU A 62 9.13 -2.88 2.66
N THR A 63 8.59 -1.79 3.18
CA THR A 63 8.95 -0.45 2.73
C THR A 63 9.06 0.51 3.88
N THR A 64 9.83 1.58 3.69
CA THR A 64 9.84 2.71 4.62
C THR A 64 9.65 4.03 3.89
N GLY A 65 9.14 5.04 4.58
CA GLY A 65 9.11 6.40 4.05
C GLY A 65 7.98 7.26 4.58
N THR A 66 8.19 8.57 4.52
CA THR A 66 7.29 9.59 5.09
C THR A 66 7.12 10.81 4.19
N LYS A 67 7.71 10.82 2.99
CA LYS A 67 7.81 12.02 2.15
C LYS A 67 6.92 11.96 0.93
N CYS A 68 6.29 13.08 0.61
CA CYS A 68 5.65 13.37 -0.67
C CYS A 68 6.28 14.63 -1.26
N PHE A 69 6.41 14.70 -2.58
CA PHE A 69 6.73 15.94 -3.28
C PHE A 69 5.60 16.97 -3.11
N PRO A 70 5.90 18.18 -2.62
CA PRO A 70 4.96 19.30 -2.62
C PRO A 70 4.62 19.76 -4.04
N ASN A 71 3.46 20.41 -4.22
CA ASN A 71 2.99 20.88 -5.52
C ASN A 71 3.93 21.86 -6.24
N ASN A 72 4.70 22.64 -5.48
CA ASN A 72 5.60 23.68 -6.00
C ASN A 72 7.01 23.17 -6.29
N VAL A 73 7.31 21.90 -6.00
CA VAL A 73 8.64 21.33 -6.26
C VAL A 73 8.60 20.62 -7.62
N PRO A 74 9.40 21.04 -8.60
CA PRO A 74 9.49 20.34 -9.88
C PRO A 74 10.06 18.94 -9.66
N TYR A 75 9.47 17.95 -10.31
CA TYR A 75 9.93 16.56 -10.35
C TYR A 75 9.87 16.06 -11.78
N ARG A 76 10.69 15.06 -12.11
CA ARG A 76 10.66 14.43 -13.44
C ARG A 76 9.45 13.51 -13.54
N HIS A 77 8.97 13.28 -14.76
CA HIS A 77 7.83 12.38 -14.98
C HIS A 77 8.06 10.97 -14.40
N GLU A 78 9.31 10.53 -14.37
CA GLU A 78 9.74 9.21 -13.89
C GLU A 78 9.96 9.16 -12.37
N ASP A 79 9.92 10.30 -11.67
CA ASP A 79 10.16 10.35 -10.22
C ASP A 79 8.94 9.90 -9.43
N ILE A 80 9.18 9.19 -8.33
CA ILE A 80 8.10 8.77 -7.43
C ILE A 80 7.72 9.93 -6.51
N VAL A 81 6.57 10.55 -6.83
CA VAL A 81 6.02 11.69 -6.09
C VAL A 81 5.65 11.32 -4.65
N ASP A 82 5.09 10.13 -4.43
CA ASP A 82 4.63 9.68 -3.12
C ASP A 82 5.52 8.55 -2.58
N CYS A 83 6.45 8.92 -1.71
CA CYS A 83 7.40 8.03 -1.05
C CYS A 83 7.00 7.77 0.42
N HIS A 84 5.71 7.74 0.73
CA HIS A 84 5.27 7.14 1.98
C HIS A 84 5.42 5.62 1.92
N ALA A 85 5.59 4.98 3.08
CA ALA A 85 5.76 3.53 3.17
C ALA A 85 4.61 2.78 2.49
N GLU A 86 3.35 3.13 2.74
CA GLU A 86 2.18 2.38 2.28
C GLU A 86 2.03 2.42 0.73
N PRO A 87 2.12 3.58 0.05
CA PRO A 87 2.11 3.62 -1.41
C PRO A 87 3.32 2.93 -2.05
N LEU A 88 4.51 3.02 -1.44
CA LEU A 88 5.68 2.27 -1.89
C LEU A 88 5.46 0.76 -1.74
N LEU A 89 4.76 0.31 -0.69
CA LEU A 89 4.45 -1.10 -0.46
C LEU A 89 3.61 -1.68 -1.58
N LYS A 90 2.59 -0.94 -2.04
CA LYS A 90 1.80 -1.35 -3.22
C LYS A 90 2.67 -1.46 -4.47
N ARG A 91 3.62 -0.54 -4.68
CA ARG A 91 4.54 -0.59 -5.83
C ARG A 91 5.48 -1.81 -5.75
N ALA A 92 6.03 -2.08 -4.56
CA ALA A 92 6.83 -3.28 -4.29
C ALA A 92 6.04 -4.57 -4.55
N PHE A 93 4.77 -4.59 -4.15
CA PHE A 93 3.88 -5.72 -4.38
C PHE A 93 3.62 -5.99 -5.87
N LYS A 94 3.56 -4.96 -6.71
CA LYS A 94 3.48 -5.17 -8.16
C LYS A 94 4.73 -5.83 -8.72
N CYS A 95 5.92 -5.45 -8.24
CA CYS A 95 7.14 -6.16 -8.60
C CYS A 95 7.11 -7.61 -8.13
N TYR A 96 6.67 -7.89 -6.90
CA TYR A 96 6.48 -9.26 -6.41
C TYR A 96 5.55 -10.09 -7.32
N LEU A 97 4.40 -9.53 -7.71
CA LEU A 97 3.47 -10.21 -8.62
C LEU A 97 4.09 -10.46 -10.00
N ILE A 98 4.78 -9.47 -10.57
CA ILE A 98 5.45 -9.60 -11.87
C ILE A 98 6.52 -10.71 -11.84
N GLU A 99 7.29 -10.80 -10.75
CA GLU A 99 8.27 -11.89 -10.55
C GLU A 99 7.57 -13.25 -10.50
N MET A 100 6.48 -13.38 -9.74
CA MET A 100 5.70 -14.62 -9.65
C MET A 100 5.06 -15.04 -10.99
N ILE A 101 4.53 -14.08 -11.75
CA ILE A 101 3.92 -14.36 -13.05
C ILE A 101 4.99 -14.80 -14.06
N ASN A 102 6.15 -14.14 -14.07
CA ASN A 102 7.26 -14.53 -14.94
C ASN A 102 7.79 -15.93 -14.61
N ASP A 103 8.03 -16.22 -13.33
CA ASP A 103 8.50 -17.53 -12.86
C ASP A 103 7.54 -18.66 -13.28
N TRP A 104 6.23 -18.44 -13.06
CA TRP A 104 5.20 -19.38 -13.51
C TRP A 104 5.21 -19.57 -15.02
N PHE A 105 5.19 -18.47 -15.78
CA PHE A 105 5.12 -18.54 -17.23
C PHE A 105 6.39 -19.12 -17.86
N ASP A 106 7.56 -18.86 -17.28
CA ASP A 106 8.81 -19.42 -17.78
C ASP A 106 8.84 -20.94 -17.64
N THR A 107 8.18 -21.49 -16.62
CA THR A 107 8.02 -22.93 -16.41
C THR A 107 6.88 -23.53 -17.26
N ASN A 108 5.70 -22.93 -17.25
CA ASN A 108 4.48 -23.54 -17.79
C ASN A 108 4.14 -23.09 -19.23
N LYS A 109 4.73 -21.98 -19.70
CA LYS A 109 4.46 -21.35 -21.00
C LYS A 109 3.01 -20.92 -21.23
N ASN A 110 2.22 -20.81 -20.18
CA ASN A 110 0.85 -20.28 -20.17
C ASN A 110 0.51 -19.74 -18.76
N LEU A 111 -0.66 -19.11 -18.61
CA LEU A 111 -1.19 -18.65 -17.31
C LEU A 111 -2.26 -19.57 -16.73
N ASP A 112 -2.56 -20.69 -17.38
CA ASP A 112 -3.63 -21.57 -16.95
C ASP A 112 -3.36 -22.04 -15.53
N GLN A 113 -4.37 -21.95 -14.66
CA GLN A 113 -4.25 -22.33 -13.25
C GLN A 113 -3.24 -21.49 -12.44
N PHE A 114 -2.65 -20.41 -12.98
CA PHE A 114 -1.73 -19.54 -12.21
C PHE A 114 -2.40 -19.05 -10.93
N TYR A 115 -3.62 -18.53 -11.04
CA TYR A 115 -4.37 -18.09 -9.87
C TYR A 115 -4.56 -19.25 -8.88
N ASP A 116 -5.09 -20.39 -9.34
CA ASP A 116 -5.46 -21.50 -8.47
C ASP A 116 -4.27 -22.18 -7.79
N LYS A 117 -3.13 -22.30 -8.49
CA LYS A 117 -1.93 -22.98 -7.97
C LYS A 117 -0.97 -22.05 -7.25
N VAL A 118 -0.90 -20.79 -7.67
CA VAL A 118 0.07 -19.85 -7.13
C VAL A 118 -0.55 -18.92 -6.11
N LEU A 119 -1.72 -18.34 -6.39
CA LEU A 119 -2.32 -17.29 -5.56
C LEU A 119 -3.40 -17.80 -4.59
N SER A 120 -4.12 -18.85 -4.93
CA SER A 120 -5.17 -19.42 -4.09
C SER A 120 -4.60 -19.89 -2.74
N GLY A 121 -5.35 -19.64 -1.67
CA GLY A 121 -4.95 -19.94 -0.29
C GLY A 121 -3.83 -19.03 0.25
N ARG A 122 -3.38 -18.01 -0.49
CA ARG A 122 -2.56 -16.93 0.06
C ARG A 122 -3.45 -15.83 0.61
N HIS A 123 -3.22 -15.48 1.86
CA HIS A 123 -3.85 -14.34 2.50
C HIS A 123 -2.78 -13.32 2.85
N TYR A 124 -3.17 -12.04 2.93
CA TYR A 124 -2.26 -10.95 3.18
C TYR A 124 -2.72 -10.11 4.37
N CYS A 125 -1.76 -9.76 5.22
CA CYS A 125 -1.91 -8.83 6.33
C CYS A 125 -1.05 -7.60 6.07
N LEU A 126 -1.66 -6.42 6.08
CA LEU A 126 -0.97 -5.13 6.02
C LEU A 126 -0.49 -4.76 7.42
N PHE A 127 0.79 -4.47 7.57
CA PHE A 127 1.35 -3.83 8.76
C PHE A 127 1.76 -2.39 8.44
N VAL A 128 1.48 -1.44 9.33
CA VAL A 128 2.04 -0.07 9.29
C VAL A 128 2.43 0.35 10.70
N SER A 129 3.64 0.86 10.92
CA SER A 129 4.12 1.19 12.26
C SER A 129 3.39 2.33 12.97
N GLN A 130 2.63 3.12 12.23
CA GLN A 130 1.84 4.24 12.73
C GLN A 130 0.52 4.32 11.97
N PHE A 131 -0.44 5.09 12.49
CA PHE A 131 -1.65 5.40 11.75
C PHE A 131 -1.33 6.04 10.39
N PRO A 132 -1.96 5.57 9.29
CA PRO A 132 -1.70 6.11 7.97
C PRO A 132 -2.08 7.60 7.94
N CYS A 133 -1.38 8.38 7.10
CA CYS A 133 -1.69 9.80 7.03
C CYS A 133 -3.16 10.01 6.57
N GLY A 134 -3.77 11.08 7.06
CA GLY A 134 -5.19 11.38 6.87
C GLY A 134 -6.16 10.67 7.80
N SER A 135 -5.68 9.73 8.63
CA SER A 135 -6.48 9.12 9.71
C SER A 135 -6.89 10.11 10.79
N PHE A 136 -6.08 11.13 11.04
CA PHE A 136 -6.40 12.25 11.92
C PHE A 136 -6.18 13.54 11.15
N SER A 137 -7.01 14.57 11.39
CA SER A 137 -6.80 15.93 10.88
C SER A 137 -5.57 16.55 11.52
N ARG A 138 -4.38 16.21 11.03
CA ARG A 138 -3.10 16.72 11.56
C ARG A 138 -2.70 18.08 10.95
N TRP A 139 -3.65 18.86 10.43
CA TRP A 139 -3.42 20.23 9.97
C TRP A 139 -4.11 21.21 10.92
N LYS A 140 -3.31 21.95 11.69
CA LYS A 140 -3.73 23.08 12.54
C LYS A 140 -3.43 24.39 11.79
N GLY A 141 -4.05 24.61 10.65
CA GLY A 141 -4.16 25.94 10.08
C GLY A 141 -5.63 26.31 10.03
N ASP A 142 -5.95 27.57 10.29
CA ASP A 142 -7.32 28.04 10.38
C ASP A 142 -8.06 27.77 9.07
N TYR A 143 -8.94 26.78 9.09
CA TYR A 143 -9.93 26.60 8.05
C TYR A 143 -11.22 27.25 8.56
N GLN A 144 -11.45 28.52 8.20
CA GLN A 144 -12.76 29.14 8.39
C GLN A 144 -13.78 28.43 7.50
N ASN A 145 -14.61 27.58 8.11
CA ASN A 145 -15.75 27.00 7.43
C ASN A 145 -17.03 27.64 7.95
N ASN A 146 -17.50 28.68 7.26
CA ASN A 146 -18.84 29.25 7.46
C ASN A 146 -19.95 28.37 6.86
N SER A 147 -19.96 27.07 7.15
CA SER A 147 -21.15 26.26 6.87
C SER A 147 -21.26 25.04 7.78
N LYS A 148 -22.39 25.00 8.49
CA LYS A 148 -22.94 23.79 9.11
C LYS A 148 -23.26 22.79 8.00
N ASN A 149 -22.31 21.93 7.64
CA ASN A 149 -22.56 20.63 7.00
C ASN A 149 -21.26 19.83 6.92
N LYS A 150 -21.19 18.70 7.66
CA LYS A 150 -20.14 17.68 7.56
C LYS A 150 -20.09 17.15 6.12
N ARG A 151 -19.19 17.68 5.29
CA ARG A 151 -18.79 17.08 4.01
C ARG A 151 -17.34 16.66 4.12
N ILE A 152 -17.11 15.35 4.20
CA ILE A 152 -15.77 14.74 4.23
C ILE A 152 -15.11 15.02 2.88
N ARG A 153 -14.25 16.04 2.84
CA ARG A 153 -13.33 16.29 1.73
C ARG A 153 -12.14 15.36 1.87
N VAL A 154 -11.60 14.86 0.75
CA VAL A 154 -10.43 13.96 0.73
C VAL A 154 -9.30 14.59 1.55
N ASN A 155 -8.94 14.01 2.68
CA ASN A 155 -7.72 14.40 3.40
C ASN A 155 -6.54 14.19 2.44
N ARG A 156 -5.77 15.25 2.22
CA ARG A 156 -4.59 15.22 1.37
C ARG A 156 -3.34 15.25 2.25
N LYS A 157 -2.20 14.84 1.71
CA LYS A 157 -0.98 14.69 2.53
C LYS A 157 -0.47 16.05 3.01
N PRO A 158 -0.03 16.17 4.28
CA PRO A 158 0.68 17.36 4.72
C PRO A 158 2.01 17.39 3.96
N GLY A 159 2.22 18.37 3.08
CA GLY A 159 3.57 18.66 2.62
C GLY A 159 4.31 19.48 3.69
N ARG A 160 5.57 19.79 3.41
CA ARG A 160 6.45 20.58 4.31
C ARG A 160 6.00 22.05 4.34
N GLY A 161 4.84 22.32 4.93
CA GLY A 161 4.17 23.63 4.91
C GLY A 161 3.28 23.86 3.69
N GLU A 162 3.61 23.24 2.55
CA GLU A 162 2.87 23.36 1.29
C GLU A 162 2.04 22.11 0.94
N PHE A 163 1.09 22.29 0.05
CA PHE A 163 0.12 21.25 -0.31
C PHE A 163 0.73 20.13 -1.21
N CYS A 164 0.50 18.83 -0.91
CA CYS A 164 0.85 17.68 -1.79
C CYS A 164 -0.41 17.16 -2.52
N PRO A 165 -0.34 16.90 -3.85
CA PRO A 165 -1.53 16.60 -4.67
C PRO A 165 -2.07 15.19 -4.46
N LYS A 166 -1.32 14.34 -3.75
CA LYS A 166 -1.65 12.93 -3.56
C LYS A 166 -2.60 12.78 -2.38
N ALA A 167 -3.57 11.89 -2.55
CA ALA A 167 -4.50 11.54 -1.48
C ALA A 167 -3.76 10.92 -0.28
N ALA A 168 -4.36 11.09 0.89
CA ALA A 168 -3.92 10.44 2.13
C ALA A 168 -3.82 8.91 2.01
N CYS A 169 -2.93 8.31 2.79
CA CYS A 169 -2.72 6.86 2.79
C CYS A 169 -3.95 6.09 3.26
N VAL A 170 -4.72 6.61 4.23
CA VAL A 170 -5.94 5.93 4.71
C VAL A 170 -6.96 5.70 3.59
N HIS A 171 -7.15 6.70 2.72
CA HIS A 171 -8.04 6.60 1.56
C HIS A 171 -7.49 5.65 0.48
N LYS A 172 -6.16 5.57 0.35
CA LYS A 172 -5.50 4.60 -0.54
C LYS A 172 -5.72 3.17 -0.07
N ILE A 173 -5.54 2.92 1.22
CA ILE A 173 -5.79 1.63 1.83
C ILE A 173 -7.26 1.23 1.64
N ALA A 174 -8.21 2.15 1.87
CA ALA A 174 -9.63 1.90 1.60
C ALA A 174 -9.90 1.49 0.14
N LYS A 175 -9.31 2.20 -0.84
CA LYS A 175 -9.41 1.83 -2.26
C LYS A 175 -8.82 0.44 -2.53
N TRP A 176 -7.66 0.12 -1.96
CA TRP A 176 -6.99 -1.17 -2.20
C TRP A 176 -7.74 -2.35 -1.59
N ARG A 177 -8.56 -2.15 -0.56
CA ARG A 177 -9.46 -3.21 -0.09
C ARG A 177 -10.58 -3.52 -1.08
N ILE A 178 -11.05 -2.53 -1.84
CA ILE A 178 -12.08 -2.73 -2.86
C ILE A 178 -11.46 -3.36 -4.12
N PHE A 179 -10.42 -2.72 -4.65
CA PHE A 179 -9.89 -3.04 -5.98
C PHE A 179 -8.67 -3.96 -5.96
N GLY A 180 -8.16 -4.30 -4.78
CA GLY A 180 -6.94 -5.07 -4.60
C GLY A 180 -5.65 -4.25 -4.77
N LEU A 181 -4.54 -4.85 -4.33
CA LEU A 181 -3.21 -4.26 -4.35
C LEU A 181 -2.57 -4.27 -5.75
N GLN A 182 -2.98 -5.20 -6.62
CA GLN A 182 -2.39 -5.41 -7.95
C GLN A 182 -2.59 -4.22 -8.90
N GLY A 183 -3.64 -3.42 -8.70
CA GLY A 183 -4.00 -2.31 -9.58
C GLY A 183 -4.61 -2.76 -10.91
N SER A 184 -4.99 -1.80 -11.76
CA SER A 184 -5.82 -2.07 -12.93
C SER A 184 -5.11 -2.89 -14.02
N ARG A 185 -3.82 -2.64 -14.25
CA ARG A 185 -3.09 -3.29 -15.35
C ARG A 185 -2.75 -4.76 -15.11
N LEU A 186 -2.53 -5.15 -13.85
CA LEU A 186 -2.33 -6.55 -13.48
C LEU A 186 -3.64 -7.28 -13.24
N PHE A 187 -4.77 -6.57 -13.12
CA PHE A 187 -6.07 -7.18 -12.86
C PHE A 187 -6.49 -8.14 -13.96
N ASP A 188 -6.35 -7.78 -15.24
CA ASP A 188 -6.76 -8.66 -16.36
C ASP A 188 -5.87 -9.90 -16.50
N ILE A 189 -4.63 -9.86 -15.99
CA ILE A 189 -3.73 -11.02 -15.96
C ILE A 189 -4.11 -11.98 -14.83
N ILE A 190 -4.49 -11.43 -13.66
CA ILE A 190 -4.78 -12.19 -12.45
C ILE A 190 -6.23 -12.67 -12.41
N GLY A 191 -7.15 -11.92 -13.02
CA GLY A 191 -8.58 -12.19 -13.11
C GLY A 191 -9.38 -11.93 -11.82
N LYS A 192 -8.73 -11.66 -10.69
CA LYS A 192 -9.39 -11.40 -9.39
C LYS A 192 -8.60 -10.36 -8.58
N PRO A 193 -9.26 -9.57 -7.71
CA PRO A 193 -8.56 -8.64 -6.84
C PRO A 193 -7.75 -9.39 -5.78
N ILE A 194 -6.52 -8.93 -5.53
CA ILE A 194 -5.70 -9.43 -4.43
C ILE A 194 -5.83 -8.47 -3.25
N ILE A 195 -6.63 -8.86 -2.26
CA ILE A 195 -6.96 -8.06 -1.09
C ILE A 195 -6.14 -8.49 0.15
N PHE A 196 -6.22 -7.66 1.19
CA PHE A 196 -5.75 -7.97 2.53
C PHE A 196 -6.91 -7.76 3.51
N ASN A 197 -7.13 -8.72 4.39
CA ASN A 197 -8.25 -8.72 5.34
C ASN A 197 -7.82 -8.17 6.70
N HIS A 198 -6.52 -8.23 7.02
CA HIS A 198 -6.00 -7.75 8.30
C HIS A 198 -5.15 -6.52 8.08
N ILE A 199 -5.36 -5.54 8.95
CA ILE A 199 -4.55 -4.33 9.05
C ILE A 199 -4.04 -4.26 10.48
N VAL A 200 -2.73 -4.34 10.67
CA VAL A 200 -2.06 -4.20 11.95
C VAL A 200 -1.39 -2.84 12.00
N ILE A 201 -1.75 -2.03 12.99
CA ILE A 201 -1.10 -0.74 13.25
C ILE A 201 -0.14 -0.90 14.44
N GLY A 202 1.09 -0.43 14.30
CA GLY A 202 2.11 -0.44 15.36
C GLY A 202 1.90 0.66 16.42
N ASN A 203 2.37 0.39 17.64
CA ASN A 203 2.30 1.32 18.77
C ASN A 203 3.57 2.16 18.96
N CYS A 204 3.86 3.06 18.00
CA CYS A 204 5.01 3.97 18.13
C CYS A 204 4.59 5.27 18.82
N GLU A 205 4.56 5.25 20.16
CA GLU A 205 4.34 6.36 21.09
C GLU A 205 4.58 7.75 20.46
N THR A 206 3.55 8.41 19.93
CA THR A 206 3.62 9.86 19.63
C THR A 206 2.30 10.60 19.69
N ASP A 207 1.20 9.93 20.01
CA ASP A 207 -0.02 10.61 20.34
C ASP A 207 -0.51 10.07 21.67
N ASN A 208 -1.02 10.94 22.52
CA ASN A 208 -1.87 10.61 23.66
C ASN A 208 -3.18 9.93 23.20
N LEU A 209 -3.10 8.93 22.32
CA LEU A 209 -4.20 8.15 21.76
C LEU A 209 -4.34 6.86 22.58
N GLU A 210 -4.61 7.03 23.88
CA GLU A 210 -5.34 6.03 24.66
C GLU A 210 -6.85 6.07 24.36
N THR A 211 -7.33 6.99 23.51
CA THR A 211 -8.78 7.13 23.29
C THR A 211 -9.26 6.30 22.11
N LEU A 212 -10.32 5.52 22.35
CA LEU A 212 -11.07 4.74 21.36
C LEU A 212 -11.41 5.56 20.08
N ASP A 213 -11.49 6.88 20.17
CA ASP A 213 -11.81 7.81 19.09
C ASP A 213 -10.91 7.67 17.85
N GLY A 214 -9.62 7.37 18.04
CA GLY A 214 -8.71 7.22 16.91
C GLY A 214 -8.91 5.92 16.14
N PHE A 215 -9.27 4.86 16.84
CA PHE A 215 -9.63 3.59 16.25
C PHE A 215 -10.95 3.73 15.48
N ASP A 216 -11.96 4.34 16.09
CA ASP A 216 -13.26 4.56 15.46
C ASP A 216 -13.13 5.44 14.21
N LEU A 217 -12.28 6.48 14.24
CA LEU A 217 -12.07 7.33 13.07
C LEU A 217 -11.35 6.60 11.92
N VAL A 218 -10.32 5.80 12.22
CA VAL A 218 -9.65 4.97 11.21
C VAL A 218 -10.61 3.92 10.67
N LYS A 219 -11.41 3.30 11.56
CA LYS A 219 -12.46 2.37 11.20
C LYS A 219 -13.50 3.05 10.31
N ASP A 220 -13.92 4.27 10.57
CA ASP A 220 -14.85 5.02 9.72
C ASP A 220 -14.28 5.26 8.32
N TYR A 221 -13.02 5.71 8.22
CA TYR A 221 -12.36 5.92 6.93
C TYR A 221 -12.15 4.62 6.14
N LEU A 222 -11.91 3.51 6.83
CA LEU A 222 -11.71 2.22 6.20
C LEU A 222 -13.05 1.54 5.87
N THR A 223 -14.05 1.60 6.73
CA THR A 223 -15.36 0.96 6.52
C THR A 223 -16.14 1.58 5.38
N THR A 224 -15.96 2.88 5.11
CA THR A 224 -16.78 3.62 4.14
C THR A 224 -18.27 3.32 4.36
N ASP A 225 -18.76 3.36 5.60
CA ASP A 225 -20.08 2.87 6.05
C ASP A 225 -20.57 1.60 5.31
N GLN A 226 -20.47 0.45 5.99
CA GLN A 226 -20.93 -0.84 5.47
C GLN A 226 -22.36 -0.79 4.88
N LYS A 227 -23.21 0.13 5.36
CA LYS A 227 -24.55 0.38 4.80
C LYS A 227 -24.53 1.09 3.44
N GLU A 228 -23.68 2.10 3.26
CA GLU A 228 -23.51 2.76 1.96
C GLU A 228 -22.87 1.81 0.95
N TYR A 229 -21.94 0.97 1.40
CA TYR A 229 -21.33 -0.05 0.55
C TYR A 229 -22.33 -1.09 0.03
N SER A 230 -23.23 -1.62 0.86
CA SER A 230 -24.24 -2.59 0.39
C SER A 230 -25.08 -2.06 -0.78
N LYS A 231 -25.23 -0.73 -0.90
CA LYS A 231 -25.89 -0.08 -2.04
C LYS A 231 -25.05 -0.10 -3.31
N VAL A 232 -23.72 -0.04 -3.18
CA VAL A 232 -22.76 -0.06 -4.30
C VAL A 232 -22.43 -1.50 -4.73
N ALA A 233 -22.40 -2.45 -3.80
CA ALA A 233 -22.03 -3.84 -4.02
C ALA A 233 -22.83 -4.49 -5.17
N ASN A 234 -24.14 -4.23 -5.22
CA ASN A 234 -25.03 -4.73 -6.27
C ASN A 234 -24.69 -4.18 -7.67
N ASN A 235 -23.94 -3.08 -7.75
CA ASN A 235 -23.53 -2.43 -8.99
C ASN A 235 -22.08 -2.75 -9.40
N LEU A 236 -21.31 -3.44 -8.56
CA LEU A 236 -19.96 -3.90 -8.89
C LEU A 236 -20.02 -5.22 -9.64
N ILE A 237 -19.16 -5.39 -10.65
CA ILE A 237 -19.13 -6.63 -11.43
C ILE A 237 -18.44 -7.73 -10.63
N GLY A 238 -19.20 -8.44 -9.78
CA GLY A 238 -19.02 -9.83 -9.26
C GLY A 238 -17.73 -10.21 -8.53
N GLU A 239 -16.54 -9.90 -9.06
CA GLU A 239 -15.23 -10.32 -8.55
C GLU A 239 -14.67 -9.39 -7.48
N PHE A 240 -15.12 -8.13 -7.42
CA PHE A 240 -14.74 -7.19 -6.36
C PHE A 240 -15.55 -7.48 -5.09
N GLN A 241 -15.16 -8.55 -4.39
CA GLN A 241 -15.77 -8.98 -3.15
C GLN A 241 -15.31 -8.08 -1.99
N PHE A 242 -16.01 -6.98 -1.75
CA PHE A 242 -15.84 -6.20 -0.51
C PHE A 242 -16.74 -6.74 0.62
N SER A 243 -17.45 -7.86 0.39
CA SER A 243 -18.19 -8.59 1.42
C SER A 243 -17.32 -9.31 2.45
N GLN A 244 -15.99 -9.34 2.28
CA GLN A 244 -15.12 -9.97 3.27
C GLN A 244 -14.93 -9.03 4.46
N PRO A 245 -15.19 -9.48 5.70
CA PRO A 245 -14.88 -8.70 6.89
C PRO A 245 -13.37 -8.37 6.88
N TYR A 246 -13.05 -7.16 7.32
CA TYR A 246 -11.68 -6.78 7.59
C TYR A 246 -11.49 -6.60 9.09
N HIS A 247 -10.27 -6.89 9.55
CA HIS A 247 -9.91 -6.86 10.94
C HIS A 247 -8.81 -5.82 11.14
N LEU A 248 -9.09 -4.82 11.97
CA LEU A 248 -8.13 -3.81 12.38
C LEU A 248 -7.56 -4.20 13.74
N HIS A 249 -6.24 -4.36 13.81
CA HIS A 249 -5.51 -4.82 14.97
C HIS A 249 -4.45 -3.80 15.39
N PHE A 250 -4.01 -3.90 16.64
CA PHE A 250 -2.95 -3.05 17.18
C PHE A 250 -1.83 -3.88 17.79
N ALA A 251 -0.60 -3.64 17.34
CA ALA A 251 0.60 -4.26 17.89
C ALA A 251 1.13 -3.40 19.05
N GLN A 252 0.51 -3.54 20.23
CA GLN A 252 0.79 -2.75 21.44
C GLN A 252 2.26 -2.82 21.88
N GLN A 253 2.94 -3.93 21.57
CA GLN A 253 4.33 -4.17 21.96
C GLN A 253 5.36 -3.62 20.95
N PHE A 254 4.92 -3.16 19.78
CA PHE A 254 5.83 -2.62 18.77
C PHE A 254 6.29 -1.21 19.17
N ARG A 255 7.45 -1.11 19.83
CA ARG A 255 8.03 0.16 20.31
C ARG A 255 9.48 0.29 19.87
N HIS A 256 9.71 1.02 18.78
CA HIS A 256 11.06 1.26 18.24
C HIS A 256 11.25 2.73 17.86
N GLN A 257 12.34 3.32 18.33
CA GLN A 257 12.59 4.76 18.25
C GLN A 257 12.65 5.29 16.80
N GLU A 258 13.17 4.51 15.86
CA GLU A 258 13.24 4.85 14.44
C GLU A 258 11.87 5.01 13.77
N PHE A 259 10.81 4.50 14.41
CA PHE A 259 9.42 4.63 13.96
C PHE A 259 8.58 5.51 14.86
N VAL A 260 9.17 6.15 15.87
CA VAL A 260 8.52 7.17 16.68
C VAL A 260 8.65 8.52 15.97
N LYS A 261 7.51 9.16 15.68
CA LYS A 261 7.51 10.45 14.98
C LYS A 261 8.29 11.51 15.76
N ASN A 262 9.16 12.25 15.09
CA ASN A 262 9.83 13.41 15.65
C ASN A 262 9.94 14.54 14.60
N ASN A 263 10.82 15.52 14.82
CA ASN A 263 10.94 16.69 13.93
C ASN A 263 11.65 16.39 12.60
N THR A 264 12.41 15.30 12.47
CA THR A 264 13.31 15.07 11.34
C THR A 264 12.93 13.80 10.57
N PRO A 265 12.12 13.88 9.51
CA PRO A 265 11.80 12.71 8.69
C PRO A 265 13.02 12.27 7.87
N CYS A 266 13.27 10.96 7.84
CA CYS A 266 14.38 10.35 7.12
C CYS A 266 14.48 10.83 5.67
N GLY A 267 15.70 11.11 5.22
CA GLY A 267 16.07 11.49 3.86
C GLY A 267 15.52 10.57 2.77
N SER A 268 15.47 9.29 3.09
CA SER A 268 15.36 8.19 2.15
C SER A 268 14.17 7.28 2.47
N SER A 269 13.91 6.39 1.53
CA SER A 269 12.87 5.37 1.63
C SER A 269 13.46 4.04 1.21
N ILE A 270 13.07 2.97 1.86
CA ILE A 270 13.44 1.60 1.48
C ILE A 270 12.26 0.99 0.73
N VAL A 271 12.53 0.30 -0.37
CA VAL A 271 11.53 -0.49 -1.08
C VAL A 271 12.06 -1.89 -1.26
N ALA A 272 11.43 -2.88 -0.63
CA ALA A 272 11.83 -4.27 -0.71
C ALA A 272 10.66 -5.19 -1.06
N TRP A 273 10.93 -6.19 -1.89
CA TRP A 273 9.98 -7.24 -2.27
C TRP A 273 10.69 -8.58 -2.41
N MET A 274 9.98 -9.66 -2.14
CA MET A 274 10.47 -11.03 -2.30
C MET A 274 10.70 -11.33 -3.78
N ASN A 275 11.84 -11.91 -4.13
CA ASN A 275 12.11 -12.44 -5.48
C ASN A 275 11.85 -13.96 -5.55
N CYS A 276 12.06 -14.55 -6.72
CA CYS A 276 11.94 -16.00 -6.94
C CYS A 276 12.87 -16.84 -6.03
N ASP A 277 14.04 -16.32 -5.68
CA ASP A 277 15.00 -16.96 -4.76
C ASP A 277 14.60 -16.85 -3.28
N LYS A 278 13.41 -16.33 -2.97
CA LYS A 278 12.90 -16.12 -1.61
C LYS A 278 13.76 -15.14 -0.79
N ASN A 279 14.40 -14.18 -1.46
CA ASN A 279 15.14 -13.09 -0.84
C ASN A 279 14.44 -11.75 -1.05
N LEU A 280 14.57 -10.83 -0.09
CA LEU A 280 14.07 -9.46 -0.22
C LEU A 280 15.03 -8.62 -1.09
N LYS A 281 14.70 -8.49 -2.38
CA LYS A 281 15.36 -7.53 -3.27
C LYS A 281 15.01 -6.13 -2.81
N THR A 282 16.02 -5.26 -2.66
CA THR A 282 15.87 -3.95 -2.04
C THR A 282 16.40 -2.82 -2.93
N GLU A 283 15.62 -1.74 -3.08
CA GLU A 283 16.06 -0.45 -3.60
C GLU A 283 15.96 0.62 -2.51
N ILE A 284 16.94 1.54 -2.48
CA ILE A 284 16.91 2.73 -1.63
C ILE A 284 16.53 3.92 -2.50
N LEU A 285 15.54 4.68 -2.07
CA LEU A 285 15.09 5.89 -2.76
C LEU A 285 15.49 7.14 -2.00
N ALA A 286 15.81 8.20 -2.73
CA ALA A 286 15.94 9.55 -2.22
C ALA A 286 15.26 10.49 -3.22
N ASN A 287 14.34 11.34 -2.74
CA ASN A 287 13.55 12.25 -3.59
C ASN A 287 12.91 11.52 -4.79
N GLY A 288 12.25 10.38 -4.55
CA GLY A 288 11.56 9.63 -5.61
C GLY A 288 12.46 8.90 -6.61
N ARG A 289 13.78 8.92 -6.43
CA ARG A 289 14.77 8.32 -7.34
C ARG A 289 15.62 7.28 -6.61
N ARG A 290 16.10 6.27 -7.34
CA ARG A 290 17.02 5.26 -6.83
C ARG A 290 18.35 5.89 -6.44
N LEU A 291 18.69 5.77 -5.16
CA LEU A 291 19.96 6.21 -4.59
C LEU A 291 21.10 5.26 -5.03
N GLY A 292 22.28 5.82 -5.27
CA GLY A 292 23.46 5.04 -5.66
C GLY A 292 23.48 4.61 -7.13
N ALA A 293 22.62 5.17 -7.98
CA ALA A 293 22.70 4.96 -9.43
C ALA A 293 23.97 5.62 -9.99
N THR A 294 25.02 4.83 -10.22
CA THR A 294 26.23 5.27 -10.90
C THR A 294 25.97 5.47 -12.39
N LYS A 295 26.57 6.49 -13.01
CA LYS A 295 26.57 6.72 -14.47
C LYS A 295 27.23 5.53 -15.20
N ARG A 296 26.52 4.41 -15.39
CA ARG A 296 26.92 3.36 -16.34
C ARG A 296 26.05 3.48 -17.59
N LYS A 297 26.71 3.31 -18.74
CA LYS A 297 26.23 3.56 -20.10
C LYS A 297 24.88 2.89 -20.40
N THR A 298 23.77 3.58 -20.16
CA THR A 298 22.50 3.42 -20.90
C THR A 298 21.57 4.59 -20.56
N PHE A 299 21.07 5.25 -21.62
CA PHE A 299 20.12 6.37 -21.72
C PHE A 299 20.29 7.55 -20.72
N PRO A 300 20.65 8.77 -21.19
CA PRO A 300 20.87 9.93 -20.32
C PRO A 300 19.64 10.38 -19.49
N ASN A 301 18.42 9.95 -19.86
CA ASN A 301 17.19 10.44 -19.25
C ASN A 301 16.63 9.56 -18.11
N THR A 302 17.01 8.28 -18.00
CA THR A 302 16.47 7.33 -16.98
C THR A 302 17.43 7.02 -15.84
N LEU A 303 18.61 7.65 -15.81
CA LEU A 303 19.58 7.46 -14.73
C LEU A 303 18.95 7.80 -13.37
N GLY A 304 18.96 6.83 -12.46
CA GLY A 304 18.36 6.97 -11.12
C GLY A 304 16.84 6.76 -11.08
N THR A 305 16.18 6.44 -12.19
CA THR A 305 14.77 6.04 -12.15
C THR A 305 14.63 4.69 -11.43
N SER A 306 13.75 4.61 -10.45
CA SER A 306 13.52 3.37 -9.68
C SER A 306 12.69 2.37 -10.48
N ILE A 307 12.98 1.08 -10.35
CA ILE A 307 12.20 0.01 -10.98
C ILE A 307 10.74 -0.01 -10.51
N VAL A 308 10.47 0.55 -9.32
CA VAL A 308 9.11 0.66 -8.76
C VAL A 308 8.41 1.98 -9.15
N SER A 309 9.02 2.78 -10.02
CA SER A 309 8.41 4.00 -10.59
C SER A 309 7.28 3.64 -11.57
N ASP A 310 6.37 4.59 -11.80
CA ASP A 310 5.29 4.39 -12.78
C ASP A 310 5.86 4.09 -14.17
N PHE A 311 7.00 4.70 -14.53
CA PHE A 311 7.67 4.48 -15.80
C PHE A 311 8.07 3.01 -16.00
N TYR A 312 8.86 2.44 -15.07
CA TYR A 312 9.32 1.04 -15.22
C TYR A 312 8.22 0.02 -14.94
N LEU A 313 7.30 0.28 -14.00
CA LEU A 313 6.15 -0.59 -13.80
C LEU A 313 5.29 -0.68 -15.07
N ARG A 314 5.06 0.44 -15.78
CA ARG A 314 4.33 0.42 -17.06
C ARG A 314 5.05 -0.43 -18.09
N GLN A 315 6.34 -0.20 -18.30
CA GLN A 315 7.14 -0.94 -19.27
C GLN A 315 7.17 -2.45 -18.96
N ASN A 316 7.39 -2.81 -17.70
CA ASN A 316 7.45 -4.23 -17.30
C ASN A 316 6.10 -4.92 -17.49
N ILE A 317 4.99 -4.24 -17.16
CA ILE A 317 3.64 -4.80 -17.35
C ILE A 317 3.30 -4.89 -18.85
N GLU A 318 3.72 -3.93 -19.68
CA GLU A 318 3.53 -3.99 -21.14
C GLU A 318 4.28 -5.15 -21.77
N GLN A 319 5.54 -5.34 -21.39
CA GLN A 319 6.33 -6.50 -21.81
C GLN A 319 5.65 -7.80 -21.37
N LEU A 320 5.09 -7.83 -20.16
CA LEU A 320 4.36 -8.97 -19.65
C LEU A 320 3.08 -9.24 -20.46
N ILE A 321 2.26 -8.22 -20.74
CA ILE A 321 1.04 -8.34 -21.55
C ILE A 321 1.36 -8.92 -22.95
N VAL A 322 2.42 -8.42 -23.59
CA VAL A 322 2.88 -8.95 -24.89
C VAL A 322 3.34 -10.40 -24.76
N LYS A 323 4.17 -10.70 -23.75
CA LYS A 323 4.69 -12.06 -23.49
C LYS A 323 3.57 -13.07 -23.25
N LEU A 324 2.49 -12.65 -22.58
CA LEU A 324 1.35 -13.49 -22.21
C LEU A 324 0.24 -13.50 -23.27
N ASN A 325 0.38 -12.74 -24.37
CA ASN A 325 -0.63 -12.56 -25.40
C ASN A 325 -2.02 -12.13 -24.85
N VAL A 326 -2.02 -11.24 -23.86
CA VAL A 326 -3.24 -10.71 -23.24
C VAL A 326 -3.83 -9.63 -24.15
N LYS A 327 -5.10 -9.80 -24.55
CA LYS A 327 -5.74 -8.97 -25.59
C LYS A 327 -5.95 -7.50 -25.19
N ASN A 328 -6.14 -7.21 -23.90
CA ASN A 328 -6.48 -5.87 -23.41
C ASN A 328 -5.34 -5.30 -22.55
N MET A 329 -4.92 -4.08 -22.86
CA MET A 329 -3.89 -3.36 -22.10
C MET A 329 -4.46 -2.65 -20.86
N TYR A 330 -5.77 -2.42 -20.84
CA TYR A 330 -6.52 -1.75 -19.79
C TYR A 330 -7.80 -2.51 -19.49
N SER A 331 -8.07 -2.70 -18.19
CA SER A 331 -9.26 -3.38 -17.74
C SER A 331 -10.47 -2.44 -17.78
N GLU A 332 -11.29 -2.59 -18.82
CA GLU A 332 -12.60 -1.89 -18.93
C GLU A 332 -13.50 -2.19 -17.73
N LYS A 333 -13.42 -3.42 -17.22
CA LYS A 333 -14.13 -3.86 -16.01
C LYS A 333 -13.69 -3.07 -14.79
N TYR A 334 -12.38 -3.04 -14.50
CA TYR A 334 -11.83 -2.26 -13.39
C TYR A 334 -12.23 -0.78 -13.52
N GLN A 335 -12.18 -0.24 -14.73
CA GLN A 335 -12.52 1.16 -15.01
C GLN A 335 -13.99 1.47 -14.73
N LYS A 336 -14.90 0.61 -15.19
CA LYS A 336 -16.33 0.75 -14.95
C LYS A 336 -16.65 0.68 -13.45
N ASP A 337 -16.10 -0.30 -12.74
CA ASP A 337 -16.33 -0.47 -11.31
C ASP A 337 -15.73 0.69 -10.49
N TRP A 338 -14.57 1.21 -10.91
CA TRP A 338 -13.98 2.41 -10.32
C TRP A 338 -14.89 3.64 -10.48
N ASN A 339 -15.43 3.87 -11.68
CA ASN A 339 -16.37 4.97 -11.91
C ASN A 339 -17.63 4.84 -11.02
N THR A 340 -18.15 3.62 -10.85
CA THR A 340 -19.26 3.36 -9.92
C THR A 340 -18.87 3.77 -8.49
N VAL A 341 -17.73 3.30 -7.99
CA VAL A 341 -17.24 3.65 -6.64
C VAL A 341 -17.06 5.16 -6.46
N GLN A 342 -16.50 5.86 -7.45
CA GLN A 342 -16.32 7.33 -7.39
C GLN A 342 -17.64 8.10 -7.33
N ASN A 343 -18.67 7.63 -8.03
CA ASN A 343 -19.98 8.26 -8.03
C ASN A 343 -20.71 8.11 -6.69
N PHE A 344 -20.54 6.96 -6.03
CA PHE A 344 -21.21 6.68 -4.75
C PHE A 344 -20.46 7.23 -3.54
N PHE A 345 -19.13 7.15 -3.53
CA PHE A 345 -18.35 7.53 -2.37
C PHE A 345 -17.67 8.88 -2.56
N SER A 346 -18.15 9.88 -1.82
CA SER A 346 -17.62 11.25 -1.86
C SER A 346 -16.11 11.35 -1.62
N ILE A 347 -15.52 10.42 -0.84
CA ILE A 347 -14.08 10.36 -0.57
C ILE A 347 -13.22 10.00 -1.79
N PHE A 348 -13.82 9.47 -2.86
CA PHE A 348 -13.12 9.08 -4.09
C PHE A 348 -13.45 9.98 -5.29
N LYS A 349 -14.37 10.93 -5.14
CA LYS A 349 -14.88 11.77 -6.25
C LYS A 349 -13.78 12.54 -6.98
N ASP A 350 -12.76 13.02 -6.26
CA ASP A 350 -11.66 13.82 -6.81
C ASP A 350 -10.41 12.98 -7.15
N TRP A 351 -10.50 11.65 -7.14
CA TRP A 351 -9.36 10.80 -7.42
C TRP A 351 -9.12 10.61 -8.92
N PRO A 352 -7.86 10.57 -9.37
CA PRO A 352 -7.56 10.26 -10.76
C PRO A 352 -7.98 8.82 -11.07
N ILE A 353 -8.45 8.66 -12.31
CA ILE A 353 -9.05 7.43 -12.84
C ILE A 353 -8.05 6.25 -12.88
N ILE A 354 -6.77 6.51 -13.18
CA ILE A 354 -5.80 5.46 -13.53
C ILE A 354 -4.75 5.32 -12.43
N ASP A 355 -4.75 4.14 -11.81
CA ASP A 355 -3.78 3.71 -10.79
C ASP A 355 -2.96 2.58 -11.40
N VAL A 356 -1.98 2.97 -12.24
CA VAL A 356 -1.06 2.06 -12.92
C VAL A 356 -0.42 1.11 -11.96
#